data_AF-A0A2H3C0T8-F1
#
_entry.id   AF-A0A2H3C0T8-F1
#
_cell.length_a   1.000
_cell.length_b   1.000
_cell.length_c   1.000
_cell.angle_alpha   90.00
_cell.angle_beta   90.00
_cell.angle_gamma   90.00
#
_symmetry.space_group_name_H-M   'P 1'
#
loop_
_entity.id
_entity.type
_entity.pdbx_description
1 polymer ?
#
loop_
_entity_poly.entity_id
_entity_poly.type
_entity_poly.pdbx_seq_one_letter_code
_entity_poly.pdbx_strand_id
1 'polypeptide(L)'
;IADSGLPMSFWGDAIMTASYTRKRIPTSTLPDGKTPYEAMHDVIPDISHLRRWGCQCFVAIPPELRTKAGPRRFEAIFIGYVEGRIGWRVRDLQGKYHFS
;
A
#
# COMPACT_ATOMS: atom_id res chain seq x y z
N ILE A 1 7.90 0.05 -11.47
CA ILE A 1 7.11 -0.79 -12.41
C ILE A 1 7.97 -1.86 -13.02
N ALA A 2 9.04 -1.51 -13.75
CA ALA A 2 9.95 -2.51 -14.30
C ALA A 2 10.49 -3.50 -13.25
N ASP A 3 10.88 -2.99 -12.07
CA ASP A 3 11.40 -3.80 -10.97
C ASP A 3 10.39 -4.78 -10.35
N SER A 4 9.09 -4.51 -10.43
CA SER A 4 8.07 -5.37 -9.82
C SER A 4 7.54 -6.46 -10.73
N GLY A 5 7.96 -6.49 -12.01
CA GLY A 5 7.42 -7.40 -13.02
C GLY A 5 5.93 -7.19 -13.35
N LEU A 6 5.33 -6.06 -12.97
CA LEU A 6 3.91 -5.78 -13.23
C LEU A 6 3.71 -5.09 -14.59
N PRO A 7 2.58 -5.36 -15.28
CA PRO A 7 2.30 -4.72 -16.57
C PRO A 7 2.03 -3.22 -16.43
N MET A 8 2.18 -2.49 -17.54
CA MET A 8 2.02 -1.02 -17.58
C MET A 8 0.64 -0.54 -17.14
N SER A 9 -0.39 -1.40 -17.18
CA SER A 9 -1.73 -1.09 -16.67
C SER A 9 -1.75 -0.66 -15.19
N PHE A 10 -0.73 -1.03 -14.41
CA PHE A 10 -0.60 -0.66 -13.00
C PHE A 10 0.10 0.69 -12.77
N TRP A 11 0.38 1.45 -13.84
CA TRP A 11 1.15 2.69 -13.74
C TRP A 11 0.51 3.73 -12.83
N GLY A 12 -0.82 3.90 -12.90
CA GLY A 12 -1.54 4.81 -12.01
C GLY A 12 -1.36 4.45 -10.54
N ASP A 13 -1.48 3.17 -10.19
CA ASP A 13 -1.30 2.71 -8.81
C ASP A 13 0.15 2.85 -8.32
N ALA A 14 1.13 2.65 -9.22
CA ALA A 14 2.53 2.86 -8.92
C ALA A 14 2.81 4.33 -8.59
N ILE A 15 2.28 5.27 -9.36
CA ILE A 15 2.44 6.72 -9.11
C ILE A 15 1.83 7.10 -7.76
N MET A 16 0.63 6.59 -7.46
CA MET A 16 -0.04 6.87 -6.19
C MET A 16 0.77 6.37 -5.00
N THR A 17 1.33 5.16 -5.10
CA THR A 17 2.18 4.59 -4.05
C THR A 17 3.49 5.35 -3.90
N ALA A 18 4.15 5.68 -5.02
CA ALA A 18 5.38 6.46 -4.99
C ALA A 18 5.16 7.83 -4.35
N SER A 19 4.05 8.49 -4.66
CA SER A 19 3.67 9.77 -4.06
C SER A 19 3.42 9.65 -2.56
N TYR A 20 2.72 8.60 -2.13
CA TYR A 20 2.47 8.32 -0.72
C TYR A 20 3.77 8.11 0.07
N THR A 21 4.68 7.30 -0.48
CA THR A 21 5.98 7.01 0.12
C THR A 21 6.88 8.24 0.13
N ARG A 22 6.90 9.02 -0.96
CA ARG A 22 7.74 10.23 -1.07
C ARG A 22 7.38 11.28 -0.02
N LYS A 23 6.11 11.41 0.37
CA LYS A 23 5.67 12.32 1.44
C LYS A 23 6.16 11.92 2.84
N ARG A 24 6.54 10.64 3.04
CA ARG A 24 6.92 10.05 4.33
C ARG A 24 8.41 9.74 4.44
N ILE A 25 9.19 10.07 3.41
CA ILE A 25 10.65 9.97 3.44
C ILE A 25 11.21 11.37 3.70
N PRO A 26 12.27 11.50 4.51
CA PRO A 26 13.01 12.74 4.69
C PRO A 26 13.40 13.38 3.36
N THR A 27 13.32 14.71 3.27
CA THR A 27 13.78 15.44 2.10
C THR A 27 14.79 16.51 2.51
N SER A 28 15.85 16.67 1.72
CA SER A 28 16.87 17.71 1.95
C SER A 28 16.34 19.13 1.78
N THR A 29 15.18 19.28 1.14
CA THR A 29 14.51 20.58 0.99
C THR A 29 13.95 21.11 2.31
N LEU A 30 13.64 20.22 3.27
CA LEU A 30 13.13 20.61 4.58
C LEU A 30 14.27 20.59 5.61
N PRO A 31 14.29 21.55 6.55
CA PRO A 31 15.28 21.57 7.61
C PRO A 31 15.17 20.34 8.50
N ASP A 32 16.28 19.99 9.14
CA ASP A 32 16.39 18.91 10.15
C ASP A 32 15.97 17.52 9.66
N GLY A 33 15.96 17.28 8.34
CA GLY A 33 15.58 16.00 7.77
C GLY A 33 14.09 15.69 7.94
N LYS A 34 13.24 16.71 8.14
CA LYS A 34 11.79 16.51 8.26
C LYS A 34 11.18 15.93 7.00
N THR A 35 10.16 15.11 7.19
CA THR A 35 9.34 14.60 6.10
C THR A 35 8.29 15.65 5.68
N PRO A 36 7.88 15.69 4.41
CA PRO A 36 6.76 16.55 3.99
C PRO A 36 5.47 16.30 4.78
N TYR A 37 5.24 15.05 5.21
CA TYR A 37 4.10 14.69 6.04
C TYR A 37 4.18 15.34 7.43
N GLU A 38 5.35 15.29 8.09
CA GLU A 38 5.58 16.01 9.35
C GLU A 38 5.36 17.50 9.21
N ALA A 39 5.90 18.11 8.15
CA ALA A 39 5.75 19.55 7.94
C ALA A 39 4.29 20.00 7.73
N MET A 40 3.44 19.10 7.21
CA MET A 40 2.03 19.41 6.91
C MET A 40 1.08 19.07 8.07
N HIS A 41 1.39 18.02 8.84
CA HIS A 41 0.50 17.50 9.88
C HIS A 41 1.05 17.64 11.30
N ASP A 42 2.28 18.12 11.47
CA ASP A 42 3.02 18.19 12.75
C ASP A 42 3.07 16.83 13.48
N VAL A 43 3.00 15.73 12.73
CA VAL A 43 3.00 14.35 13.22
C VAL A 43 4.07 13.56 12.48
N ILE A 44 4.91 12.86 13.23
CA ILE A 44 5.90 11.91 12.71
C ILE A 44 5.15 10.72 12.09
N PRO A 45 5.27 10.44 10.78
CA PRO A 45 4.59 9.32 10.16
C PRO A 45 5.20 8.00 10.65
N ASP A 46 4.36 7.07 11.06
CA ASP A 46 4.78 5.67 11.15
C ASP A 46 5.04 5.14 9.72
N ILE A 47 6.18 4.49 9.54
CA ILE A 47 6.60 3.87 8.26
C ILE A 47 6.72 2.35 8.38
N SER A 48 6.41 1.77 9.54
CA SER A 48 6.50 0.33 9.81
C SER A 48 5.53 -0.50 8.97
N HIS A 49 4.44 0.13 8.51
CA HIS A 49 3.46 -0.48 7.62
C HIS A 49 3.89 -0.49 6.15
N LEU A 50 5.01 0.16 5.79
CA LEU A 50 5.47 0.16 4.40
C LEU A 50 5.84 -1.26 3.94
N ARG A 51 5.43 -1.58 2.72
CA ARG A 51 5.67 -2.85 2.02
C ARG A 51 6.15 -2.57 0.60
N ARG A 52 6.87 -3.55 0.04
CA ARG A 52 7.37 -3.49 -1.34
C ARG A 52 6.19 -3.49 -2.31
N TRP A 53 6.08 -2.43 -3.12
CA TRP A 53 5.03 -2.33 -4.14
C TRP A 53 5.07 -3.52 -5.12
N GLY A 54 3.92 -4.08 -5.43
CA GLY A 54 3.78 -5.20 -6.37
C GLY A 54 4.16 -6.57 -5.81
N CYS A 55 4.44 -6.70 -4.50
CA CYS A 55 4.67 -8.01 -3.91
C CYS A 55 3.39 -8.86 -3.88
N GLN A 56 3.55 -10.17 -4.04
CA GLN A 56 2.50 -11.15 -3.73
C GLN A 56 2.22 -11.12 -2.21
N CYS A 57 0.94 -11.16 -1.85
CA CYS A 57 0.47 -11.11 -0.48
C CYS A 57 -0.76 -12.00 -0.29
N PHE A 58 -1.07 -12.35 0.96
CA PHE A 58 -2.25 -13.13 1.32
C PHE A 58 -3.11 -12.32 2.27
N VAL A 59 -4.31 -11.99 1.83
CA VAL A 59 -5.26 -11.12 2.54
C VAL A 59 -6.24 -11.99 3.31
N ALA A 60 -6.49 -11.66 4.58
CA ALA A 60 -7.45 -12.40 5.40
C ALA A 60 -8.88 -12.13 4.92
N ILE A 61 -9.65 -13.21 4.73
CA ILE A 61 -11.08 -13.10 4.43
C ILE A 61 -11.79 -12.72 5.74
N PRO A 62 -12.64 -11.68 5.76
CA PRO A 62 -13.42 -11.32 6.94
C PRO A 62 -14.25 -12.52 7.46
N PRO A 63 -14.38 -12.74 8.78
CA PRO A 63 -15.13 -13.87 9.34
C PRO A 63 -16.53 -14.05 8.75
N GLU A 64 -17.24 -12.94 8.53
CA GLU A 64 -18.57 -12.86 7.93
C GLU A 64 -18.66 -13.40 6.49
N LEU A 65 -17.54 -13.45 5.74
CA LEU A 65 -17.49 -14.00 4.39
C LEU A 65 -16.91 -15.43 4.36
N ARG A 66 -16.50 -15.99 5.51
CA ARG A 66 -15.92 -17.33 5.57
C ARG A 66 -17.01 -18.39 5.57
N THR A 67 -16.81 -19.44 4.79
CA THR A 67 -17.59 -20.68 4.91
C THR A 67 -16.92 -21.64 5.90
N LYS A 68 -17.69 -22.54 6.53
CA LYS A 68 -17.22 -23.43 7.62
C LYS A 68 -15.96 -24.23 7.28
N ALA A 69 -15.79 -24.60 6.00
CA ALA A 69 -14.63 -25.32 5.48
C ALA A 69 -13.92 -24.56 4.33
N GLY A 70 -14.15 -23.25 4.23
CA GLY A 70 -13.61 -22.44 3.14
C GLY A 70 -12.20 -21.91 3.38
N PRO A 71 -11.58 -21.31 2.34
CA PRO A 71 -10.32 -20.59 2.49
C PRO A 71 -10.49 -19.45 3.49
N ARG A 72 -9.43 -19.21 4.29
CA ARG A 72 -9.38 -18.09 5.25
C ARG A 72 -8.62 -16.89 4.73
N ARG A 73 -7.89 -17.06 3.63
CA ARG A 73 -7.09 -16.03 2.98
C ARG A 73 -7.23 -16.18 1.46
N PHE A 74 -7.08 -15.09 0.75
CA PHE A 74 -6.96 -15.09 -0.71
C PHE A 74 -5.64 -14.45 -1.13
N GLU A 75 -5.15 -14.88 -2.28
CA GLU A 75 -3.93 -14.34 -2.87
C GLU A 75 -4.23 -13.01 -3.58
N ALA A 76 -3.35 -12.04 -3.38
CA ALA A 76 -3.45 -10.72 -3.97
C ALA A 76 -2.07 -10.12 -4.21
N ILE A 77 -2.03 -9.03 -4.97
CA ILE A 77 -0.86 -8.22 -5.22
C ILE A 77 -1.00 -6.93 -4.42
N PHE A 78 0.05 -6.52 -3.72
CA PHE A 78 0.06 -5.24 -3.02
C PHE A 78 0.17 -4.08 -4.00
N ILE A 79 -0.81 -3.17 -3.97
CA ILE A 79 -0.98 -2.10 -4.95
C ILE A 79 -0.67 -0.72 -4.37
N GLY A 80 -0.86 -0.51 -3.07
CA GLY A 80 -0.53 0.78 -2.47
C GLY A 80 -1.29 1.08 -1.19
N TYR A 81 -1.39 2.37 -0.89
CA TYR A 81 -1.97 2.87 0.36
C TYR A 81 -3.13 3.82 0.05
N VAL A 82 -3.98 4.04 1.04
CA VAL A 82 -5.04 5.05 1.02
C VAL A 82 -4.73 6.07 2.12
N GLU A 83 -4.73 7.36 1.78
CA GLU A 83 -4.51 8.42 2.78
C GLU A 83 -5.66 8.41 3.81
N GLY A 84 -5.31 8.58 5.09
CA GLY A 84 -6.27 8.63 6.20
C GLY A 84 -6.90 7.29 6.59
N ARG A 85 -6.44 6.15 6.04
CA ARG A 85 -6.89 4.81 6.46
C ARG A 85 -5.72 3.92 6.83
N ILE A 86 -5.88 3.17 7.90
CA ILE A 86 -4.96 2.11 8.32
C ILE A 86 -5.30 0.87 7.50
N GLY A 87 -4.33 0.37 6.73
CA GLY A 87 -4.49 -0.81 5.89
C GLY A 87 -3.78 -0.70 4.56
N TRP A 88 -3.95 -1.71 3.72
CA TRP A 88 -3.29 -1.82 2.42
C TRP A 88 -4.30 -1.98 1.31
N ARG A 89 -4.08 -1.27 0.20
CA ARG A 89 -4.80 -1.49 -1.05
C ARG A 89 -4.13 -2.63 -1.80
N VAL A 90 -4.93 -3.64 -2.13
CA VAL A 90 -4.48 -4.86 -2.78
C VAL A 90 -5.37 -5.16 -3.98
N ARG A 91 -4.88 -5.94 -4.94
CA ARG A 91 -5.65 -6.40 -6.09
C ARG A 91 -5.60 -7.91 -6.15
N ASP A 92 -6.76 -8.55 -6.20
CA ASP A 92 -6.82 -10.00 -6.36
C ASP A 92 -6.38 -10.43 -7.77
N LEU A 93 -6.19 -11.73 -7.95
CA LEU A 93 -5.82 -12.30 -9.25
C LEU A 93 -6.92 -12.17 -10.31
N GLN A 94 -8.16 -11.90 -9.90
CA GLN A 94 -9.29 -11.64 -10.82
C GLN A 94 -9.33 -10.17 -11.28
N GLY A 95 -8.45 -9.33 -10.72
CA GLY A 95 -8.30 -7.94 -11.08
C GLY A 95 -9.13 -6.97 -10.26
N LYS A 96 -9.85 -7.43 -9.23
CA LYS A 96 -10.65 -6.59 -8.32
C LYS A 96 -9.78 -6.04 -7.19
N TYR A 97 -10.02 -4.78 -6.85
CA TYR A 97 -9.35 -4.11 -5.75
C TYR A 97 -10.05 -4.40 -4.42
N HIS A 98 -9.25 -4.66 -3.40
CA HIS A 98 -9.67 -4.84 -2.02
C HIS A 98 -8.86 -3.93 -1.11
N PHE A 99 -9.39 -3.72 0.09
CA PHE A 99 -8.69 -3.04 1.17
C PHE A 99 -8.54 -4.04 2.31
N SER A 100 -7.30 -4.30 2.71
CA SER A 100 -6.95 -5.16 3.84
C SER A 100 -6.68 -4.36 5.08
#